data_AF-A0A173MDV0-F1
#
_entry.id   AF-A0A173MDV0-F1
#
_cell.length_a   1.000
_cell.length_b   1.000
_cell.length_c   1.000
_cell.angle_alpha   90.00
_cell.angle_beta   90.00
_cell.angle_gamma   90.00
#
_symmetry.space_group_name_H-M   'P 1'
#
loop_
_entity.id
_entity.type
_entity.pdbx_description
1 polymer ?
#
loop_
_entity_poly.entity_id
_entity_poly.type
_entity_poly.pdbx_seq_one_letter_code
_entity_poly.pdbx_strand_id
1 'polypeptide(L)'
;MDDLLLMAVNALQPPSRRGYLYAGKIKKVGNQWIETRFATGLLIPTHSIIVMAKTGWRKREGFFIRLSWQSILAYYMRMITAAFALVSLGFLLDDIKYASRSEMATGISYCLVFGGLYMYFRLFFAKPKEKEIVQRTKLGKAIGLYAKPEWLDDMDAIELLKALRDNYTLSYGSDWAKDLDSESIEPAKIPFLYGLAVIDNRICATEIGKQRLDRIDALFVI
;
A
#
# COMPACT_ATOMS: atom_id res chain seq x y z
N MET A 1 3.88 11.48 -17.20
CA MET A 1 2.98 10.45 -16.62
C MET A 1 2.80 10.67 -15.12
N ASP A 2 3.86 10.99 -14.37
CA ASP A 2 3.80 11.26 -12.92
C ASP A 2 2.87 12.43 -12.53
N ASP A 3 2.80 13.51 -13.32
CA ASP A 3 1.97 14.69 -12.98
C ASP A 3 0.46 14.44 -13.05
N LEU A 4 -0.02 13.55 -13.93
CA LEU A 4 -1.45 13.30 -14.14
C LEU A 4 -2.07 12.46 -13.02
N LEU A 5 -1.32 11.46 -12.56
CA LEU A 5 -1.69 10.66 -11.38
C LEU A 5 -1.69 11.54 -10.13
N LEU A 6 -0.73 12.47 -10.03
CA LEU A 6 -0.69 13.48 -8.97
C LEU A 6 -1.92 14.41 -8.99
N MET A 7 -2.36 14.84 -10.18
CA MET A 7 -3.53 15.72 -10.34
C MET A 7 -4.84 15.04 -9.97
N ALA A 8 -5.07 13.80 -10.44
CA ALA A 8 -6.26 13.03 -10.07
C ALA A 8 -6.30 12.74 -8.56
N VAL A 9 -5.14 12.40 -7.97
CA VAL A 9 -5.00 12.17 -6.52
C VAL A 9 -5.26 13.44 -5.71
N ASN A 10 -4.85 14.62 -6.19
CA ASN A 10 -5.09 15.89 -5.50
C ASN A 10 -6.57 16.31 -5.53
N ALA A 11 -7.32 15.97 -6.58
CA ALA A 11 -8.75 16.25 -6.67
C ALA A 11 -9.60 15.45 -5.66
N LEU A 12 -9.10 14.29 -5.23
CA LEU A 12 -9.79 13.37 -4.31
C LEU A 12 -9.43 13.59 -2.82
N GLN A 13 -8.61 14.60 -2.49
CA GLN A 13 -8.20 14.83 -1.10
C GLN A 13 -9.23 15.64 -0.30
N PRO A 14 -9.72 15.13 0.84
CA PRO A 14 -10.45 15.96 1.79
C PRO A 14 -9.50 16.99 2.42
N PRO A 15 -9.99 18.22 2.74
CA PRO A 15 -9.17 19.27 3.32
C PRO A 15 -8.51 18.82 4.63
N SER A 16 -7.23 19.16 4.82
CA SER A 16 -6.45 18.75 5.99
C SER A 16 -6.98 19.39 7.27
N ARG A 17 -7.86 18.71 7.99
CA ARG A 17 -8.28 19.11 9.34
C ARG A 17 -7.24 18.67 10.38
N ARG A 18 -6.92 19.55 11.32
CA ARG A 18 -6.18 19.22 12.56
C ARG A 18 -6.90 18.05 13.25
N GLY A 19 -6.19 17.01 13.68
CA GLY A 19 -6.77 15.89 14.44
C GLY A 19 -6.59 14.48 13.87
N TYR A 20 -5.70 14.26 12.88
CA TYR A 20 -5.46 12.93 12.32
C TYR A 20 -3.97 12.57 12.26
N LEU A 21 -3.66 11.28 12.43
CA LEU A 21 -2.34 10.67 12.33
C LEU A 21 -2.37 9.53 11.32
N TYR A 22 -1.41 9.48 10.40
CA TYR A 22 -1.21 8.32 9.53
C TYR A 22 -0.16 7.40 10.14
N ALA A 23 -0.52 6.15 10.42
CA ALA A 23 0.36 5.17 11.03
C ALA A 23 0.06 3.75 10.52
N GLY A 24 0.78 2.76 11.05
CA GLY A 24 0.54 1.36 10.66
C GLY A 24 1.14 0.95 9.33
N LYS A 25 2.18 1.64 8.84
CA LYS A 25 2.84 1.33 7.56
C LYS A 25 3.12 -0.17 7.38
N ILE A 26 2.58 -0.74 6.30
CA ILE A 26 2.73 -2.14 5.88
C ILE A 26 2.86 -2.27 4.35
N LYS A 27 3.18 -3.47 3.85
CA LYS A 27 3.09 -3.82 2.41
C LYS A 27 3.80 -2.85 1.45
N LYS A 28 4.98 -2.35 1.81
CA LYS A 28 5.77 -1.46 0.95
C LYS A 28 6.26 -2.21 -0.30
N VAL A 29 5.96 -1.67 -1.49
CA VAL A 29 6.51 -2.10 -2.79
C VAL A 29 6.84 -0.85 -3.60
N GLY A 30 8.06 -0.76 -4.13
CA GLY A 30 8.58 0.48 -4.70
C GLY A 30 8.51 1.64 -3.69
N ASN A 31 8.00 2.78 -4.13
CA ASN A 31 7.77 3.95 -3.29
C ASN A 31 6.37 4.04 -2.68
N GLN A 32 5.56 2.98 -2.81
CA GLN A 32 4.17 2.98 -2.34
C GLN A 32 3.95 1.98 -1.20
N TRP A 33 3.02 2.27 -0.29
CA TRP A 33 2.69 1.40 0.85
C TRP A 33 1.29 1.71 1.38
N ILE A 34 0.76 0.84 2.25
CA ILE A 34 -0.52 1.09 2.93
C ILE A 34 -0.26 1.68 4.32
N GLU A 35 -1.03 2.72 4.67
CA GLU A 35 -1.11 3.32 6.00
C GLU A 35 -2.59 3.49 6.41
N THR A 36 -2.86 3.57 7.71
CA THR A 36 -4.18 3.87 8.24
C THR A 36 -4.19 5.25 8.90
N ARG A 37 -5.25 6.00 8.64
CA ARG A 37 -5.53 7.29 9.27
C ARG A 37 -6.31 7.09 10.56
N PHE A 38 -5.75 7.55 11.66
CA PHE A 38 -6.34 7.51 13.00
C PHE A 38 -6.76 8.91 13.44
N ALA A 39 -7.93 9.03 14.07
CA ALA A 39 -8.32 10.25 14.77
C ALA A 39 -7.50 10.38 16.06
N THR A 40 -6.77 11.48 16.26
CA THR A 40 -5.76 11.61 17.32
C THR A 40 -6.30 11.61 18.75
N GLY A 41 -7.59 11.90 18.96
CA GLY A 41 -8.18 11.93 20.31
C GLY A 41 -8.38 10.54 20.92
N LEU A 42 -8.84 9.57 20.13
CA LEU A 42 -9.17 8.21 20.60
C LEU A 42 -8.36 7.13 19.88
N LEU A 43 -7.43 7.51 18.99
CA LEU A 43 -6.70 6.62 18.08
C LEU A 43 -7.64 5.65 17.35
N ILE A 44 -8.83 6.12 16.96
CA ILE A 44 -9.81 5.33 16.22
C ILE A 44 -9.43 5.34 14.73
N PRO A 45 -9.30 4.16 14.09
CA PRO A 45 -9.00 4.09 12.67
C PRO A 45 -10.21 4.59 11.87
N THR A 46 -9.96 5.45 10.89
CA THR A 46 -11.02 6.05 10.06
C THR A 46 -11.01 5.48 8.65
N HIS A 47 -9.87 5.60 7.95
CA HIS A 47 -9.69 5.10 6.58
C HIS A 47 -8.28 4.57 6.41
N SER A 48 -8.06 3.64 5.48
CA SER A 48 -6.71 3.30 5.02
C SER A 48 -6.43 3.96 3.69
N ILE A 49 -5.16 4.18 3.39
CA ILE A 49 -4.71 4.86 2.18
C ILE A 49 -3.54 4.09 1.58
N ILE A 50 -3.53 3.94 0.26
CA ILE A 50 -2.34 3.56 -0.50
C ILE A 50 -1.55 4.84 -0.74
N VAL A 51 -0.48 5.03 0.01
CA VAL A 51 0.36 6.21 -0.12
C VAL A 51 1.21 6.09 -1.39
N MET A 52 1.05 7.03 -2.31
CA MET A 52 1.84 7.16 -3.53
C MET A 52 2.94 8.21 -3.39
N ALA A 53 2.63 9.33 -2.71
CA ALA A 53 3.60 10.37 -2.40
C ALA A 53 3.40 10.93 -0.99
N LYS A 54 4.49 11.44 -0.42
CA LYS A 54 4.48 12.19 0.85
C LYS A 54 4.80 13.65 0.58
N THR A 55 3.80 14.52 0.67
CA THR A 55 3.98 15.98 0.63
C THR A 55 4.13 16.62 2.02
N GLY A 56 4.35 15.82 3.07
CA GLY A 56 4.68 16.29 4.43
C GLY A 56 4.49 15.22 5.51
N TRP A 57 4.63 15.60 6.78
CA TRP A 57 4.47 14.65 7.90
C TRP A 57 3.02 14.15 8.03
N ARG A 58 2.03 15.02 7.82
CA ARG A 58 0.59 14.73 7.96
C ARG A 58 -0.19 14.67 6.64
N LYS A 59 0.43 15.02 5.51
CA LYS A 59 -0.19 14.95 4.19
C LYS A 59 0.28 13.69 3.47
N ARG A 60 -0.66 13.00 2.85
CA ARG A 60 -0.44 11.77 2.08
C ARG A 60 -1.25 11.92 0.80
N GLU A 61 -0.57 11.73 -0.33
CA GLU A 61 -1.19 11.61 -1.64
C GLU A 61 -1.38 10.13 -1.92
N GLY A 62 -2.60 9.74 -2.27
CA GLY A 62 -2.95 8.35 -2.49
C GLY A 62 -4.43 8.09 -2.64
N PHE A 63 -4.78 6.83 -2.88
CA PHE A 63 -6.16 6.34 -2.97
C PHE A 63 -6.65 5.86 -1.61
N PHE A 64 -7.85 6.27 -1.23
CA PHE A 64 -8.50 5.74 -0.05
C PHE A 64 -8.95 4.32 -0.31
N ILE A 65 -8.71 3.44 0.65
CA ILE A 65 -9.08 2.04 0.56
C ILE A 65 -9.85 1.64 1.82
N ARG A 66 -10.56 0.52 1.72
CA ARG A 66 -11.19 -0.11 2.88
C ARG A 66 -10.17 -0.32 3.99
N LEU A 67 -10.62 -0.15 5.24
CA LEU A 67 -9.78 -0.28 6.42
C LEU A 67 -8.95 -1.57 6.41
N SER A 68 -7.63 -1.39 6.41
CA SER A 68 -6.68 -2.50 6.45
C SER A 68 -6.44 -2.91 7.90
N TRP A 69 -7.06 -4.02 8.32
CA TRP A 69 -6.86 -4.57 9.66
C TRP A 69 -5.38 -4.84 9.97
N GLN A 70 -4.60 -5.26 8.97
CA GLN A 70 -3.16 -5.47 9.13
C GLN A 70 -2.43 -4.17 9.48
N SER A 71 -2.76 -3.06 8.82
CA SER A 71 -2.15 -1.75 9.12
C SER A 71 -2.53 -1.27 10.53
N ILE A 72 -3.81 -1.44 10.89
CA ILE A 72 -4.33 -1.12 12.22
C ILE A 72 -3.60 -1.90 13.31
N LEU A 73 -3.54 -3.23 13.16
CA LEU A 73 -2.88 -4.12 14.09
C LEU A 73 -1.38 -3.81 14.20
N ALA A 74 -0.71 -3.52 13.06
CA ALA A 74 0.68 -3.13 13.05
C ALA A 74 0.92 -1.85 13.88
N TYR A 75 0.01 -0.88 13.84
CA TYR A 75 0.13 0.33 14.66
C TYR A 75 -0.05 0.03 16.15
N TYR A 76 -1.16 -0.60 16.53
CA TYR A 76 -1.43 -0.88 17.95
C TYR A 76 -0.36 -1.77 18.59
N MET A 77 0.08 -2.81 17.89
CA MET A 77 1.13 -3.69 18.42
C MET A 77 2.46 -2.95 18.58
N ARG A 78 2.83 -2.05 17.66
CA ARG A 78 4.03 -1.21 17.82
C ARG A 78 3.91 -0.28 19.03
N MET A 79 2.74 0.32 19.26
CA MET A 79 2.51 1.20 20.42
C MET A 79 2.57 0.42 21.75
N ILE A 80 1.88 -0.72 21.82
CA ILE A 80 1.83 -1.57 23.02
C ILE A 80 3.23 -2.12 23.33
N THR A 81 3.91 -2.70 22.35
CA THR A 81 5.27 -3.27 22.55
C THR A 81 6.30 -2.19 22.88
N ALA A 82 6.20 -0.99 22.30
CA ALA A 82 7.06 0.13 22.68
C ALA A 82 6.80 0.59 24.12
N ALA A 83 5.52 0.71 24.53
CA ALA A 83 5.18 1.11 25.89
C ALA A 83 5.72 0.11 26.92
N PHE A 84 5.51 -1.20 26.70
CA PHE A 84 6.06 -2.23 27.59
C PHE A 84 7.58 -2.24 27.60
N ALA A 85 8.24 -2.09 26.45
CA ALA A 85 9.70 -2.01 26.39
C ALA A 85 10.24 -0.80 27.19
N LEU A 86 9.57 0.36 27.10
CA LEU A 86 9.94 1.56 27.85
C LEU A 86 9.71 1.41 29.36
N VAL A 87 8.59 0.80 29.76
CA VAL A 87 8.30 0.51 31.18
C VAL A 87 9.35 -0.44 31.75
N SER A 88 9.66 -1.54 31.05
CA SER A 88 10.71 -2.47 31.47
C SER A 88 12.08 -1.81 31.54
N LEU A 89 12.39 -0.90 30.61
CA LEU A 89 13.63 -0.13 30.64
C LEU A 89 13.66 0.83 31.84
N GLY A 90 12.54 1.46 32.18
CA GLY A 90 12.41 2.32 33.36
C GLY A 90 12.71 1.57 34.65
N PHE A 91 12.11 0.39 34.85
CA PHE A 91 12.39 -0.47 36.01
C PHE A 91 13.86 -0.88 36.08
N LEU A 92 14.48 -1.20 34.94
CA LEU A 92 15.92 -1.49 34.90
C LEU A 92 16.76 -0.28 35.33
N LEU A 93 16.41 0.93 34.90
CA LEU A 93 17.21 2.12 35.18
C LEU A 93 17.10 2.61 36.64
N ASP A 94 15.92 2.47 37.25
CA ASP A 94 15.66 2.94 38.62
C ASP A 94 16.29 2.01 39.67
N ASP A 95 16.24 0.70 39.44
CA ASP A 95 16.68 -0.30 40.42
C ASP A 95 18.13 -0.79 40.25
N ILE A 96 18.94 -0.27 39.31
CA ILE A 96 20.31 -0.76 39.05
C ILE A 96 21.19 -0.84 40.32
N LYS A 97 20.96 0.02 41.32
CA LYS A 97 21.74 0.04 42.56
C LYS A 97 21.24 -0.94 43.63
N TYR A 98 19.98 -1.38 43.57
CA TYR A 98 19.33 -2.15 44.63
C TYR A 98 18.71 -3.47 44.15
N ALA A 99 18.63 -3.69 42.84
CA ALA A 99 18.09 -4.90 42.24
C ALA A 99 18.99 -6.11 42.49
N SER A 100 18.37 -7.22 42.87
CA SER A 100 19.02 -8.52 42.83
C SER A 100 19.36 -8.91 41.39
N ARG A 101 20.36 -9.79 41.21
CA ARG A 101 20.72 -10.33 39.88
C ARG A 101 19.53 -10.97 39.16
N SER A 102 18.60 -11.58 39.91
CA SER A 102 17.38 -12.20 39.38
C SER A 102 16.41 -11.17 38.80
N GLU A 103 16.20 -10.05 39.49
CA GLU A 103 15.33 -8.96 39.03
C GLU A 103 15.91 -8.26 37.81
N MET A 104 17.23 -8.00 37.79
CA MET A 104 17.92 -7.48 36.61
C MET A 104 17.78 -8.41 35.41
N ALA A 105 17.98 -9.72 35.60
CA ALA A 105 17.84 -10.71 34.53
C ALA A 105 16.40 -10.76 33.99
N THR A 106 15.40 -10.65 34.87
CA THR A 106 13.99 -10.62 34.51
C THR A 106 13.65 -9.36 33.71
N GLY A 107 14.11 -8.18 34.17
CA GLY A 107 13.92 -6.92 33.46
C GLY A 107 14.55 -6.91 32.08
N ILE A 108 15.79 -7.40 31.96
CA ILE A 108 16.49 -7.53 30.66
C ILE A 108 15.70 -8.46 29.74
N SER A 109 15.21 -9.59 30.26
CA SER A 109 14.42 -10.55 29.50
C SER A 109 13.15 -9.90 28.92
N TYR A 110 12.42 -9.10 29.72
CA TYR A 110 11.26 -8.37 29.23
C TYR A 110 11.62 -7.31 28.18
N CYS A 111 12.69 -6.53 28.40
CA CYS A 111 13.16 -5.58 27.40
C CYS A 111 13.49 -6.26 26.05
N LEU A 112 14.15 -7.42 26.09
CA LEU A 112 14.48 -8.19 24.90
C LEU A 112 13.24 -8.74 24.20
N VAL A 113 12.27 -9.27 24.96
CA VAL A 113 11.01 -9.79 24.41
C VAL A 113 10.19 -8.68 23.76
N PHE A 114 9.91 -7.58 24.49
CA PHE A 114 9.08 -6.50 23.96
C PHE A 114 9.79 -5.69 22.87
N GLY A 115 11.10 -5.46 23.01
CA GLY A 115 11.93 -4.86 21.97
C GLY A 115 11.98 -5.73 20.70
N GLY A 116 12.14 -7.04 20.86
CA GLY A 116 12.09 -8.01 19.76
C GLY A 116 10.73 -8.03 19.05
N LEU A 117 9.63 -8.04 19.80
CA LEU A 117 8.28 -7.94 19.26
C LEU A 117 8.05 -6.62 18.53
N TYR A 118 8.50 -5.49 19.10
CA TYR A 118 8.43 -4.19 18.43
C TYR A 118 9.15 -4.23 17.08
N MET A 119 10.37 -4.77 17.06
CA MET A 119 11.17 -4.91 15.84
C MET A 119 10.50 -5.85 14.82
N TYR A 120 9.90 -6.95 15.27
CA TYR A 120 9.11 -7.84 14.43
C TYR A 120 7.94 -7.09 13.77
N PHE A 121 7.11 -6.39 14.54
CA PHE A 121 5.99 -5.62 14.00
C PHE A 121 6.42 -4.43 13.14
N ARG A 122 7.62 -3.88 13.37
CA ARG A 122 8.17 -2.77 12.60
C ARG A 122 8.74 -3.22 11.26
N LEU A 123 9.47 -4.34 11.24
CA LEU A 123 10.26 -4.76 10.10
C LEU A 123 9.64 -5.90 9.30
N PHE A 124 9.00 -6.88 9.94
CA PHE A 124 8.62 -8.15 9.32
C PHE A 124 7.12 -8.34 9.16
N PHE A 125 6.32 -7.82 10.09
CA PHE A 125 4.87 -7.98 10.06
C PHE A 125 4.24 -7.37 8.80
N ALA A 126 3.35 -8.14 8.16
CA ALA A 126 2.61 -7.75 6.96
C ALA A 126 3.51 -7.25 5.80
N LYS A 127 4.71 -7.84 5.65
CA LYS A 127 5.47 -7.76 4.39
C LYS A 127 4.66 -8.37 3.23
N PRO A 128 4.78 -7.81 2.02
CA PRO A 128 4.13 -8.37 0.85
C PRO A 128 4.75 -9.74 0.51
N LYS A 129 3.94 -10.70 0.07
CA LYS A 129 4.41 -12.00 -0.43
C LYS A 129 5.06 -11.83 -1.80
N GLU A 130 5.98 -12.71 -2.18
CA GLU A 130 6.70 -12.64 -3.47
C GLU A 130 5.76 -12.52 -4.68
N LYS A 131 4.74 -13.39 -4.78
CA LYS A 131 3.71 -13.31 -5.83
C LYS A 131 3.00 -11.95 -5.87
N GLU A 132 2.71 -11.38 -4.70
CA GLU A 132 2.11 -10.04 -4.59
C GLU A 132 3.09 -8.95 -5.04
N ILE A 133 4.38 -9.07 -4.73
CA ILE A 133 5.42 -8.13 -5.16
C ILE A 133 5.50 -8.14 -6.69
N VAL A 134 5.53 -9.30 -7.32
CA VAL A 134 5.60 -9.44 -8.79
C VAL A 134 4.40 -8.75 -9.44
N GLN A 135 3.17 -9.09 -9.05
CA GLN A 135 1.95 -8.49 -9.60
C GLN A 135 1.92 -6.97 -9.45
N ARG A 136 2.22 -6.47 -8.24
CA ARG A 136 2.23 -5.03 -7.96
C ARG A 136 3.37 -4.31 -8.69
N THR A 137 4.49 -4.99 -8.93
CA THR A 137 5.60 -4.44 -9.72
C THR A 137 5.22 -4.37 -11.20
N LYS A 138 4.52 -5.38 -11.73
CA LYS A 138 4.00 -5.31 -13.10
C LYS A 138 3.08 -4.09 -13.28
N LEU A 139 2.08 -3.96 -12.41
CA LEU A 139 1.14 -2.83 -12.46
C LEU A 139 1.85 -1.48 -12.23
N GLY A 140 2.81 -1.45 -11.30
CA GLY A 140 3.62 -0.27 -11.02
C GLY A 140 4.48 0.18 -12.21
N LYS A 141 5.05 -0.75 -12.97
CA LYS A 141 5.78 -0.45 -14.21
C LYS A 141 4.85 -0.07 -15.36
N ALA A 142 3.67 -0.67 -15.42
CA ALA A 142 2.68 -0.44 -16.47
C ALA A 142 2.04 0.96 -16.38
N ILE A 143 1.56 1.33 -15.19
CA ILE A 143 0.72 2.53 -15.00
C ILE A 143 1.14 3.39 -13.79
N GLY A 144 2.30 3.12 -13.19
CA GLY A 144 2.77 3.89 -12.02
C GLY A 144 2.08 3.54 -10.69
N LEU A 145 1.19 2.53 -10.67
CA LEU A 145 0.43 2.15 -9.49
C LEU A 145 0.91 0.80 -8.93
N TYR A 146 1.58 0.80 -7.78
CA TYR A 146 2.04 -0.39 -7.07
C TYR A 146 0.99 -0.88 -6.05
N ALA A 147 -0.29 -0.78 -6.41
CA ALA A 147 -1.42 -1.28 -5.63
C ALA A 147 -1.94 -2.59 -6.22
N LYS A 148 -2.74 -3.33 -5.45
CA LYS A 148 -3.58 -4.35 -6.08
C LYS A 148 -4.85 -3.71 -6.64
N PRO A 149 -5.35 -4.13 -7.81
CA PRO A 149 -6.61 -3.66 -8.36
C PRO A 149 -7.78 -3.86 -7.40
N GLU A 150 -7.78 -4.96 -6.65
CA GLU A 150 -8.84 -5.28 -5.68
C GLU A 150 -8.89 -4.32 -4.48
N TRP A 151 -7.89 -3.46 -4.31
CA TRP A 151 -7.87 -2.47 -3.22
C TRP A 151 -8.55 -1.17 -3.61
N LEU A 152 -8.70 -0.88 -4.90
CA LEU A 152 -9.40 0.29 -5.39
C LEU A 152 -10.91 0.12 -5.14
N ASP A 153 -11.54 1.22 -4.72
CA ASP A 153 -12.99 1.29 -4.70
C ASP A 153 -13.54 1.25 -6.14
N ASP A 154 -14.79 0.81 -6.30
CA ASP A 154 -15.35 0.59 -7.64
C ASP A 154 -15.39 1.90 -8.46
N MET A 155 -15.69 3.03 -7.81
CA MET A 155 -15.68 4.34 -8.47
C MET A 155 -14.26 4.77 -8.88
N ASP A 156 -13.28 4.63 -7.99
CA ASP A 156 -11.88 4.94 -8.28
C ASP A 156 -11.34 4.07 -9.42
N ALA A 157 -11.72 2.79 -9.46
CA ALA A 157 -11.35 1.87 -10.53
C ALA A 157 -11.95 2.30 -11.88
N ILE A 158 -13.23 2.70 -11.92
CA ILE A 158 -13.90 3.18 -13.13
C ILE A 158 -13.24 4.47 -13.64
N GLU A 159 -12.95 5.42 -12.75
CA GLU A 159 -12.28 6.67 -13.11
C GLU A 159 -10.86 6.41 -13.64
N LEU A 160 -10.11 5.53 -12.98
CA LEU A 160 -8.78 5.13 -13.43
C LEU A 160 -8.83 4.43 -14.79
N LEU A 161 -9.77 3.52 -15.01
CA LEU A 161 -9.95 2.84 -16.29
C LEU A 161 -10.23 3.83 -17.41
N LYS A 162 -11.13 4.80 -17.17
CA LYS A 162 -11.45 5.86 -18.12
C LYS A 162 -10.20 6.68 -18.47
N ALA A 163 -9.46 7.13 -17.46
CA ALA A 163 -8.23 7.89 -17.66
C ALA A 163 -7.17 7.10 -18.46
N LEU A 164 -7.03 5.79 -18.20
CA LEU A 164 -6.14 4.92 -18.96
C LEU A 164 -6.57 4.77 -20.42
N ARG A 165 -7.88 4.62 -20.69
CA ARG A 165 -8.43 4.51 -22.05
C ARG A 165 -8.22 5.77 -22.86
N ASP A 166 -8.51 6.93 -22.25
CA ASP A 166 -8.32 8.23 -22.88
C ASP A 166 -6.83 8.46 -23.22
N ASN A 167 -5.94 8.16 -22.28
CA ASN A 167 -4.49 8.27 -22.50
C ASN A 167 -3.97 7.31 -23.57
N TYR A 168 -4.47 6.07 -23.60
CA TYR A 168 -4.10 5.10 -24.63
C TYR A 168 -4.49 5.59 -26.02
N THR A 169 -5.74 6.04 -26.16
CA THR A 169 -6.27 6.54 -27.42
C THR A 169 -5.51 7.78 -27.89
N LEU A 170 -5.16 8.68 -26.96
CA LEU A 170 -4.36 9.87 -27.25
C LEU A 170 -2.92 9.53 -27.66
N SER A 171 -2.32 8.48 -27.08
CA SER A 171 -0.93 8.10 -27.34
C SER A 171 -0.76 7.28 -28.62
N TYR A 172 -1.72 6.40 -28.93
CA TYR A 172 -1.60 5.42 -30.02
C TYR A 172 -2.62 5.59 -31.14
N GLY A 173 -3.64 6.43 -30.96
CA GLY A 173 -4.70 6.64 -31.96
C GLY A 173 -5.54 5.39 -32.24
N SER A 174 -5.48 4.37 -31.38
CA SER A 174 -6.11 3.07 -31.59
C SER A 174 -7.04 2.67 -30.44
N ASP A 175 -7.94 1.73 -30.73
CA ASP A 175 -8.83 1.13 -29.74
C ASP A 175 -8.08 0.01 -28.99
N TRP A 176 -7.95 0.17 -27.69
CA TRP A 176 -7.21 -0.75 -26.84
C TRP A 176 -7.77 -2.18 -26.84
N ALA A 177 -9.08 -2.36 -26.97
CA ALA A 177 -9.71 -3.68 -26.96
C ALA A 177 -9.43 -4.42 -28.28
N LYS A 178 -9.45 -3.69 -29.41
CA LYS A 178 -9.05 -4.25 -30.71
C LYS A 178 -7.57 -4.62 -30.72
N ASP A 179 -6.72 -3.78 -30.13
CA ASP A 179 -5.29 -4.07 -30.04
C ASP A 179 -4.99 -5.28 -29.14
N LEU A 180 -5.77 -5.49 -28.06
CA LEU A 180 -5.67 -6.71 -27.24
C LEU A 180 -6.08 -7.99 -27.99
N ASP A 181 -7.00 -7.88 -28.94
CA ASP A 181 -7.47 -9.01 -29.76
C ASP A 181 -6.58 -9.26 -30.98
N SER A 182 -5.73 -8.30 -31.36
CA SER A 182 -4.82 -8.42 -32.51
C SER A 182 -3.87 -9.61 -32.37
N GLU A 183 -3.48 -10.27 -33.46
CA GLU A 183 -2.55 -11.42 -33.41
C GLU A 183 -1.16 -11.01 -32.91
N SER A 184 -0.70 -9.81 -33.30
CA SER A 184 0.58 -9.26 -32.87
C SER A 184 0.39 -7.90 -32.19
N ILE A 185 0.81 -7.80 -30.93
CA ILE A 185 0.78 -6.56 -30.16
C ILE A 185 2.16 -5.90 -30.25
N GLU A 186 2.20 -4.62 -30.62
CA GLU A 186 3.44 -3.85 -30.61
C GLU A 186 4.03 -3.79 -29.20
N PRO A 187 5.34 -4.05 -29.01
CA PRO A 187 5.97 -4.09 -27.69
C PRO A 187 5.76 -2.83 -26.84
N ALA A 188 5.70 -1.65 -27.48
CA ALA A 188 5.49 -0.38 -26.80
C ALA A 188 4.09 -0.26 -26.15
N LYS A 189 3.07 -0.93 -26.72
CA LYS A 189 1.69 -0.91 -26.23
C LYS A 189 1.47 -1.85 -25.05
N ILE A 190 2.29 -2.89 -24.91
CA ILE A 190 2.12 -3.97 -23.90
C ILE A 190 1.96 -3.42 -22.47
N PRO A 191 2.80 -2.50 -21.96
CA PRO A 191 2.63 -1.98 -20.59
C PRO A 191 1.27 -1.30 -20.38
N PHE A 192 0.82 -0.49 -21.33
CA PHE A 192 -0.47 0.21 -21.22
C PHE A 192 -1.64 -0.76 -21.32
N LEU A 193 -1.59 -1.70 -22.27
CA LEU A 193 -2.61 -2.73 -22.45
C LEU A 193 -2.70 -3.66 -21.24
N TYR A 194 -1.56 -3.96 -20.60
CA TYR A 194 -1.53 -4.70 -19.35
C TYR A 194 -2.30 -3.96 -18.26
N GLY A 195 -2.00 -2.68 -18.04
CA GLY A 195 -2.70 -1.86 -17.05
C GLY A 195 -4.20 -1.78 -17.30
N LEU A 196 -4.60 -1.57 -18.56
CA LEU A 196 -6.00 -1.55 -18.98
C LEU A 196 -6.69 -2.89 -18.72
N ALA A 197 -6.12 -4.01 -19.17
CA ALA A 197 -6.72 -5.33 -19.00
C ALA A 197 -6.87 -5.71 -17.52
N VAL A 198 -5.88 -5.37 -16.68
CA VAL A 198 -5.92 -5.64 -15.24
C VAL A 198 -7.09 -4.90 -14.57
N ILE A 199 -7.26 -3.61 -14.86
CA ILE A 199 -8.30 -2.79 -14.23
C ILE A 199 -9.68 -3.11 -14.82
N ASP A 200 -9.78 -3.33 -16.13
CA ASP A 200 -11.01 -3.73 -16.81
C ASP A 200 -11.55 -5.05 -16.25
N ASN A 201 -10.69 -6.07 -16.10
CA ASN A 201 -11.07 -7.36 -15.53
C ASN A 201 -11.45 -7.27 -14.03
N ARG A 202 -10.93 -6.29 -13.29
CA ARG A 202 -11.36 -6.02 -11.90
C ARG A 202 -12.78 -5.44 -11.85
N ILE A 203 -13.17 -4.61 -12.81
CA ILE A 203 -14.49 -3.95 -12.84
C ILE A 203 -15.53 -4.89 -13.44
N CYS A 204 -15.21 -5.50 -14.58
CA CYS A 204 -16.11 -6.39 -15.31
C CYS A 204 -15.39 -7.71 -15.58
N ALA A 205 -15.37 -8.58 -14.57
CA ALA A 205 -14.79 -9.90 -14.70
C ALA A 205 -15.62 -10.75 -15.67
N THR A 206 -15.06 -11.00 -16.85
CA THR A 206 -15.63 -11.87 -17.88
C THR A 206 -14.60 -12.90 -18.31
N GLU A 207 -15.03 -14.05 -18.83
CA GLU A 207 -14.08 -15.06 -19.33
C GLU A 207 -13.20 -14.51 -20.46
N ILE A 208 -13.75 -13.68 -21.34
CA ILE A 208 -12.99 -13.01 -22.41
C ILE A 208 -11.98 -12.03 -21.81
N GLY A 209 -12.40 -11.21 -20.83
CA GLY A 209 -11.51 -10.27 -20.14
C GLY A 209 -10.35 -10.98 -19.43
N LYS A 210 -10.62 -12.12 -18.80
CA LYS A 210 -9.61 -12.96 -18.17
C LYS A 210 -8.64 -13.56 -19.19
N GLN A 211 -9.13 -14.08 -20.31
CA GLN A 211 -8.27 -14.59 -21.40
C GLN A 211 -7.36 -13.50 -21.97
N ARG A 212 -7.89 -12.29 -22.19
CA ARG A 212 -7.09 -11.12 -22.61
C ARG A 212 -6.03 -10.76 -21.58
N LEU A 213 -6.38 -10.77 -20.29
CA LEU A 213 -5.45 -10.51 -19.19
C LEU A 213 -4.34 -11.56 -19.13
N ASP A 214 -4.67 -12.84 -19.19
CA ASP A 214 -3.68 -13.93 -19.13
C ASP A 214 -2.72 -13.86 -20.34
N ARG A 215 -3.25 -13.54 -21.52
CA ARG A 215 -2.45 -13.32 -22.74
C ARG A 215 -1.46 -12.16 -22.57
N ILE A 216 -1.93 -10.99 -22.14
CA ILE A 216 -1.05 -9.82 -22.01
C ILE A 216 -0.08 -9.96 -20.83
N ASP A 217 -0.45 -10.66 -19.75
CA ASP A 217 0.44 -10.95 -18.62
C ASP A 217 1.62 -11.85 -19.04
N ALA A 218 1.39 -12.80 -19.95
CA ALA A 218 2.42 -13.66 -20.52
C ALA A 218 3.41 -12.88 -21.42
N LEU A 219 2.94 -11.84 -22.10
CA LEU A 219 3.77 -10.95 -22.93
C LEU A 219 4.51 -9.90 -22.10
N PHE A 220 4.02 -9.58 -20.90
CA PHE A 220 4.58 -8.52 -20.06
C PHE A 220 5.69 -9.05 -19.13
N VAL A 221 6.94 -8.92 -19.61
CA VAL A 221 8.16 -9.31 -18.89
C VAL A 221 8.71 -8.13 -18.08
N ILE A 222 9.00 -8.36 -16.79
CA ILE A 222 9.52 -7.36 -15.82
C ILE A 222 11.03 -7.24 -15.94
#